data_AF-A0A444UZH1-F1
#
_entry.id   AF-A0A444UZH1-F1
#
_cell.length_a   1.000
_cell.length_b   1.000
_cell.length_c   1.000
_cell.angle_alpha   90.00
_cell.angle_beta   90.00
_cell.angle_gamma   90.00
#
_symmetry.space_group_name_H-M   'P 1'
#
loop_
_entity.id
_entity.type
_entity.pdbx_description
1 polymer ?
#
loop_
_entity_poly.entity_id
_entity_poly.type
_entity_poly.pdbx_seq_one_letter_code
_entity_poly.pdbx_strand_id
1 'polypeptide(L)'
;KLDNRFFGELLAELHRKSSDIYSCIYEHVSKIRSRPICSCSGVSHGPCVFQEENEDVEHLIPKGLSDLTKQQISYLLQMRVTSEKSLRLLLATFSSLREELIHLQDDLRRLESDKEALQRDLNFKNSQAQQYEKLLESVRVNNRQLQQTLKESSSSNTSLEEKILVFRTSGSDKEYRLKELEYSKRVLEQENELLRQQIAGQCNSPSFQAKSDAITKQYMEMTTTLREEKDREIKSLTEQLRKLQMESSSKSGSDYSTQLRLTELLTSLEQKETIIKRQEEEIRRFQLDRTEMENQSKGVTKTIITKKYRNQYPILGLLSDEYQATLPRKEAKTIVIERTGEMYKTVSPHHGLPLPSSDFPSLVSQRC
;
A
#
# COMPACT_ATOMS: atom_id res chain seq x y z
N LYS A 1 52.82 56.46 103.79
CA LYS A 1 54.00 56.06 102.99
C LYS A 1 53.77 54.61 102.56
N LEU A 2 53.76 54.31 101.26
CA LEU A 2 53.72 52.93 100.77
C LEU A 2 55.00 52.21 101.25
N ASP A 3 54.88 50.97 101.73
CA ASP A 3 56.04 50.16 102.11
C ASP A 3 56.81 49.79 100.83
N ASN A 4 58.10 50.14 100.77
CA ASN A 4 58.96 49.84 99.64
C ASN A 4 59.04 48.33 99.37
N ARG A 5 58.78 47.49 100.38
CA ARG A 5 58.71 46.03 100.23
C ARG A 5 57.48 45.59 99.44
N PHE A 6 56.31 46.15 99.77
CA PHE A 6 55.05 45.86 99.05
C PHE A 6 55.15 46.24 97.56
N PHE A 7 55.79 47.37 97.25
CA PHE A 7 56.02 47.76 95.85
C PHE A 7 56.98 46.82 95.12
N GLY A 8 58.04 46.33 95.80
CA GLY A 8 58.95 45.34 95.24
C GLY A 8 58.26 44.00 94.93
N GLU A 9 57.41 43.52 95.84
CA GLU A 9 56.62 42.30 95.64
C GLU A 9 55.65 42.42 94.46
N LEU A 10 54.98 43.57 94.33
CA LEU A 10 54.10 43.84 93.18
C LEU A 10 54.87 43.84 91.85
N LEU A 11 56.05 44.45 91.80
CA LEU A 11 56.89 44.45 90.60
C LEU A 11 57.39 43.05 90.23
N ALA A 12 57.74 42.23 91.22
CA ALA A 12 58.13 40.84 90.98
C ALA A 12 56.97 40.02 90.41
N GLU A 13 55.75 40.19 90.94
CA GLU A 13 54.55 39.53 90.44
C GLU A 13 54.20 40.00 89.01
N LEU A 14 54.24 41.31 88.75
CA LEU A 14 54.02 41.86 87.41
C LEU A 14 55.07 41.37 86.41
N HIS A 15 56.33 41.29 86.83
CA HIS A 15 57.40 40.73 86.01
C HIS A 15 57.11 39.26 85.65
N ARG A 16 56.77 38.43 86.65
CA ARG A 16 56.38 37.04 86.42
C ARG A 16 55.23 36.93 85.43
N LYS A 17 54.16 37.72 85.61
CA LYS A 17 53.01 37.74 84.69
C LYS A 17 53.39 38.21 83.28
N SER A 18 54.27 39.19 83.15
CA SER A 18 54.79 39.64 81.86
C SER A 18 55.56 38.53 81.13
N SER A 19 56.39 37.77 81.86
CA SER A 19 57.08 36.59 81.33
C SER A 19 56.11 35.47 80.93
N ASP A 20 55.11 35.16 81.77
CA ASP A 20 54.08 34.14 81.46
C ASP A 20 53.32 34.49 80.16
N ILE A 21 52.98 35.78 79.98
CA ILE A 21 52.32 36.28 78.76
C ILE A 21 53.22 36.09 77.54
N TYR A 22 54.50 36.46 77.64
CA TYR A 22 55.45 36.25 76.54
C TYR A 22 55.57 34.77 76.17
N SER A 23 55.73 33.87 77.16
CA SER A 23 55.81 32.43 76.92
C SER A 23 54.55 31.88 76.23
N CYS A 24 53.37 32.32 76.67
CA CYS A 24 52.09 31.96 76.05
C CYS A 24 52.01 32.44 74.59
N ILE A 25 52.33 33.72 74.33
CA ILE A 25 52.36 34.28 72.97
C ILE A 25 53.35 33.51 72.10
N TYR A 26 54.54 33.22 72.63
CA TYR A 26 55.56 32.47 71.90
C TYR A 26 55.11 31.07 71.51
N GLU A 27 54.46 30.34 72.41
CA GLU A 27 53.92 29.01 72.12
C GLU A 27 52.87 29.05 71.00
N HIS A 28 51.93 29.99 71.06
CA HIS A 28 50.87 30.13 70.06
C HIS A 28 51.43 30.56 68.69
N VAL A 29 52.34 31.54 68.68
CA VAL A 29 52.99 31.99 67.44
C VAL A 29 53.81 30.88 66.79
N SER A 30 54.51 30.08 67.59
CA SER A 30 55.30 28.95 67.07
C SER A 30 54.43 27.88 66.41
N LYS A 31 53.21 27.64 66.93
CA LYS A 31 52.23 26.75 66.30
C LYS A 31 51.71 27.30 64.96
N ILE A 32 51.48 28.61 64.88
CA ILE A 32 51.07 29.27 63.62
C ILE A 32 52.20 29.19 62.58
N ARG A 33 53.45 29.38 63.01
CA ARG A 33 54.65 29.35 62.17
C ARG A 33 55.18 27.94 61.85
N SER A 34 54.43 26.87 62.17
CA SER A 34 54.86 25.47 61.93
C SER A 34 55.05 25.08 60.46
N ARG A 35 54.85 26.01 59.52
CA ARG A 35 55.42 25.95 58.17
C ARG A 35 56.57 26.96 58.08
N PRO A 36 57.82 26.53 57.81
CA PRO A 36 58.90 27.46 57.49
C PRO A 36 58.60 28.06 56.11
N ILE A 37 57.82 29.14 56.08
CA ILE A 37 57.56 29.90 54.87
C ILE A 37 58.75 30.84 54.69
N CYS A 38 59.80 30.25 54.11
CA CYS A 38 60.87 30.97 53.45
C CYS A 38 60.81 30.57 51.98
N SER A 39 59.87 31.14 51.25
CA SER A 39 59.85 31.14 49.78
C SER A 39 59.14 32.37 49.23
N CYS A 40 59.28 33.52 49.92
CA CYS A 40 58.99 34.80 49.29
C CYS A 40 60.29 35.28 48.62
N SER A 41 60.23 35.30 47.30
CA SER A 41 61.23 35.77 46.36
C SER A 41 61.75 37.18 46.71
N GLY A 42 63.07 37.36 46.66
CA GLY A 42 63.64 38.56 46.04
C GLY A 42 64.24 39.66 46.92
N VAL A 43 64.32 39.55 48.24
CA VAL A 43 65.16 40.45 49.04
C VAL A 43 65.90 39.67 50.10
N SER A 44 67.23 39.65 49.96
CA SER A 44 68.19 39.09 50.90
C SER A 44 68.16 39.83 52.24
N HIS A 45 67.23 39.46 53.11
CA HIS A 45 67.41 39.55 54.55
C HIS A 45 67.08 38.18 55.13
N GLY A 46 68.06 37.63 55.84
CA GLY A 46 68.08 36.25 56.32
C GLY A 46 66.87 35.88 57.18
N PRO A 47 66.78 34.62 57.61
CA PRO A 47 65.66 34.17 58.44
C PRO A 47 65.56 35.11 59.63
N CYS A 48 64.39 35.73 59.80
CA CYS A 48 64.02 36.49 61.00
C CYS A 48 63.86 35.50 62.16
N VAL A 49 64.99 34.90 62.52
CA VAL A 49 65.30 34.38 63.83
C VAL A 49 65.45 35.63 64.67
N PHE A 50 64.56 35.78 65.65
CA PHE A 50 64.78 36.70 66.74
C PHE A 50 66.10 36.26 67.37
N GLN A 51 67.20 36.88 66.97
CA GLN A 51 68.47 36.71 67.65
C GLN A 51 68.17 37.14 69.08
N GLU A 52 68.32 36.22 70.03
CA GLU A 52 68.28 36.52 71.46
C GLU A 52 69.44 37.46 71.77
N GLU A 53 69.31 38.72 71.37
CA GLU A 53 70.00 39.79 72.04
C GLU A 53 69.38 39.82 73.43
N ASN A 54 70.04 39.12 74.36
CA ASN A 54 69.90 39.39 75.77
C ASN A 54 70.35 40.84 75.95
N GLU A 55 69.41 41.76 75.79
CA GLU A 55 69.54 43.14 76.24
C GLU A 55 69.74 43.08 77.74
N ASP A 56 71.02 42.98 78.15
CA ASP A 56 71.42 42.96 79.55
C ASP A 56 71.02 44.30 80.16
N VAL A 57 69.95 44.35 80.94
CA VAL A 57 69.41 45.61 81.47
C VAL A 57 70.28 46.23 82.56
N GLU A 58 71.30 45.51 83.07
CA GLU A 58 72.17 45.95 84.17
C GLU A 58 72.96 47.23 83.85
N HIS A 59 73.38 47.42 82.60
CA HIS A 59 74.13 48.62 82.20
C HIS A 59 73.28 49.90 82.21
N LEU A 60 71.94 49.78 82.21
CA LEU A 60 71.01 50.90 82.26
C LEU A 60 70.72 51.37 83.69
N ILE A 61 71.20 50.63 84.70
CA ILE A 61 70.95 50.92 86.11
C ILE A 61 72.02 51.89 86.66
N PRO A 62 71.63 53.04 87.25
CA PRO A 62 72.59 53.97 87.84
C PRO A 62 73.40 53.36 88.99
N LYS A 63 74.72 53.66 89.01
CA LYS A 63 75.63 53.24 90.10
C LYS A 63 75.36 54.05 91.37
N GLY A 64 75.47 53.41 92.54
CA GLY A 64 75.29 54.07 93.86
C GLY A 64 73.88 53.97 94.46
N LEU A 65 72.96 53.24 93.83
CA LEU A 65 71.62 52.97 94.37
C LEU A 65 71.62 51.86 95.44
N SER A 66 70.58 51.84 96.28
CA SER A 66 70.32 50.70 97.18
C SER A 66 69.94 49.45 96.37
N ASP A 67 70.27 48.26 96.87
CA ASP A 67 70.02 47.01 96.13
C ASP A 67 68.53 46.76 95.88
N LEU A 68 67.65 47.18 96.81
CA LEU A 68 66.20 47.15 96.61
C LEU A 68 65.77 48.04 95.43
N THR A 69 66.31 49.26 95.34
CA THR A 69 65.99 50.18 94.24
C THR A 69 66.53 49.67 92.91
N LYS A 70 67.74 49.07 92.90
CA LYS A 70 68.29 48.43 91.70
C LYS A 70 67.38 47.29 91.22
N GLN A 71 66.91 46.44 92.13
CA GLN A 71 66.01 45.34 91.81
C GLN A 71 64.66 45.84 91.27
N GLN A 72 64.08 46.89 91.85
CA GLN A 72 62.84 47.50 91.35
C GLN A 72 63.01 48.08 89.93
N ILE A 73 64.12 48.78 89.66
CA ILE A 73 64.44 49.27 88.31
C ILE A 73 64.66 48.10 87.34
N SER A 74 65.33 47.03 87.78
CA SER A 74 65.55 45.82 86.98
C SER A 74 64.24 45.18 86.53
N TYR A 75 63.26 45.01 87.45
CA TYR A 75 61.95 44.47 87.10
C TYR A 75 61.22 45.34 86.06
N LEU A 76 61.26 46.67 86.20
CA LEU A 76 60.64 47.58 85.23
C LEU A 76 61.28 47.47 83.83
N LEU A 77 62.61 47.45 83.77
CA LEU A 77 63.33 47.32 82.51
C LEU A 77 63.08 45.95 81.86
N GLN A 78 63.17 44.87 82.63
CA GLN A 78 62.94 43.52 82.13
C GLN A 78 61.51 43.31 81.63
N MET A 79 60.51 43.89 82.31
CA MET A 79 59.12 43.90 81.82
C MET A 79 58.97 44.65 80.50
N ARG A 80 59.63 45.81 80.35
CA ARG A 80 59.60 46.58 79.09
C ARG A 80 60.19 45.76 77.94
N VAL A 81 61.38 45.18 78.14
CA VAL A 81 62.05 44.34 77.15
C VAL A 81 61.19 43.14 76.76
N THR A 82 60.58 42.46 77.74
CA THR A 82 59.70 41.30 77.50
C THR A 82 58.43 41.67 76.72
N SER A 83 57.84 42.84 77.02
CA SER A 83 56.69 43.36 76.26
C SER A 83 57.07 43.73 74.82
N GLU A 84 58.25 44.34 74.62
CA GLU A 84 58.73 44.68 73.29
C GLU A 84 59.01 43.42 72.45
N LYS A 85 59.63 42.39 73.05
CA LYS A 85 59.81 41.08 72.43
C LYS A 85 58.48 40.45 72.02
N SER A 86 57.47 40.50 72.90
CA SER A 86 56.12 40.00 72.62
C SER A 86 55.49 40.71 71.43
N LEU A 87 55.56 42.04 71.39
CA LEU A 87 55.01 42.85 70.30
C LEU A 87 55.72 42.56 68.97
N ARG A 88 57.05 42.51 68.98
CA ARG A 88 57.85 42.23 67.79
C ARG A 88 57.52 40.86 67.20
N LEU A 89 57.32 39.86 68.07
CA LEU A 89 56.90 38.51 67.68
C LEU A 89 55.52 38.50 67.00
N LEU A 90 54.54 39.19 67.59
CA LEU A 90 53.20 39.32 67.01
C LEU A 90 53.23 40.04 65.65
N LEU A 91 53.93 41.18 65.56
CA LEU A 91 54.02 41.96 64.32
C LEU A 91 54.70 41.20 63.17
N ALA A 92 55.75 40.44 63.47
CA ALA A 92 56.40 39.58 62.47
C ALA A 92 55.43 38.49 61.97
N THR A 93 54.67 37.89 62.89
CA THR A 93 53.70 36.84 62.57
C THR A 93 52.55 37.38 61.72
N PHE A 94 51.99 38.53 62.09
CA PHE A 94 50.94 39.17 61.28
C PHE A 94 51.43 39.62 59.91
N SER A 95 52.68 40.08 59.81
CA SER A 95 53.29 40.41 58.51
C SER A 95 53.41 39.18 57.61
N SER A 96 53.92 38.05 58.14
CA SER A 96 54.02 36.77 57.40
C SER A 96 52.64 36.28 56.93
N LEU A 97 51.66 36.23 57.83
CA LEU A 97 50.31 35.79 57.50
C LEU A 97 49.65 36.68 56.43
N ARG A 98 49.91 37.99 56.47
CA ARG A 98 49.41 38.90 55.45
C ARG A 98 50.00 38.59 54.07
N GLU A 99 51.29 38.31 53.99
CA GLU A 99 51.95 37.92 52.73
C GLU A 99 51.41 36.59 52.20
N GLU A 100 51.24 35.59 53.08
CA GLU A 100 50.63 34.30 52.73
C GLU A 100 49.20 34.46 52.20
N LEU A 101 48.40 35.32 52.83
CA LEU A 101 47.05 35.62 52.36
C LEU A 101 47.05 36.28 50.98
N ILE A 102 48.01 37.17 50.71
CA ILE A 102 48.16 37.78 49.37
C ILE A 102 48.53 36.71 48.34
N HIS A 103 49.49 35.83 48.63
CA HIS A 103 49.87 34.73 47.73
C HIS A 103 48.71 33.77 47.46
N LEU A 104 47.97 33.37 48.51
CA LEU A 104 46.79 32.53 48.36
C LEU A 104 45.69 33.22 47.55
N GLN A 105 45.53 34.54 47.70
CA GLN A 105 44.58 35.31 46.91
C GLN A 105 44.98 35.34 45.42
N ASP A 106 46.26 35.51 45.11
CA ASP A 106 46.75 35.48 43.73
C ASP A 106 46.65 34.07 43.12
N ASP A 107 46.95 33.03 43.90
CA ASP A 107 46.74 31.63 43.50
C ASP A 107 45.26 31.34 43.20
N LEU A 108 44.33 31.86 44.02
CA LEU A 108 42.90 31.74 43.76
C LEU A 108 42.49 32.42 42.45
N ARG A 109 42.96 33.65 42.20
CA ARG A 109 42.68 34.34 40.93
C ARG A 109 43.23 33.58 39.72
N ARG A 110 44.44 32.99 39.84
CA ARG A 110 45.02 32.14 38.79
C ARG A 110 44.14 30.91 38.55
N LEU A 111 43.76 30.20 39.60
CA LEU A 111 42.88 29.02 39.50
C LEU A 111 41.52 29.36 38.91
N GLU A 112 40.95 30.52 39.22
CA GLU A 112 39.72 31.01 38.59
C GLU A 112 39.90 31.22 37.09
N SER A 113 41.01 31.84 36.66
CA SER A 113 41.31 32.04 35.24
C SER A 113 41.53 30.72 34.48
N ASP A 114 42.23 29.75 35.09
CA ASP A 114 42.45 28.42 34.52
C ASP A 114 41.12 27.66 34.42
N LYS A 115 40.27 27.75 35.44
CA LYS A 115 38.91 27.19 35.43
C LYS A 115 38.08 27.76 34.28
N GLU A 116 38.08 29.07 34.08
CA GLU A 116 37.36 29.70 32.98
C GLU A 116 37.91 29.28 31.61
N ALA A 117 39.23 29.13 31.49
CA ALA A 117 39.86 28.64 30.27
C ALA A 117 39.47 27.18 29.96
N LEU A 118 39.52 26.30 30.97
CA LEU A 118 39.09 24.91 30.84
C LEU A 118 37.60 24.79 30.54
N GLN A 119 36.76 25.64 31.12
CA GLN A 119 35.32 25.65 30.84
C GLN A 119 35.04 26.07 29.39
N ARG A 120 35.80 27.03 28.84
CA ARG A 120 35.72 27.41 27.43
C ARG A 120 36.14 26.26 26.51
N ASP A 121 37.25 25.58 26.79
CA ASP A 121 37.69 24.43 26.00
C ASP A 121 36.69 23.27 26.07
N LEU A 122 36.18 22.95 27.26
CA LEU A 122 35.16 21.92 27.44
C LEU A 122 33.90 22.21 26.61
N ASN A 123 33.42 23.46 26.62
CA ASN A 123 32.27 23.87 25.80
C ASN A 123 32.55 23.75 24.30
N PHE A 124 33.76 24.10 23.85
CA PHE A 124 34.19 23.91 22.47
C PHE A 124 34.23 22.43 22.08
N LYS A 125 34.85 21.58 22.91
CA LYS A 125 34.92 20.13 22.69
C LYS A 125 33.53 19.48 22.69
N ASN A 126 32.64 19.91 23.57
CA ASN A 126 31.25 19.44 23.57
C ASN A 126 30.52 19.83 22.27
N SER A 127 30.70 21.07 21.80
CA SER A 127 30.13 21.52 20.53
C SER A 127 30.68 20.72 19.33
N GLN A 128 31.98 20.43 19.34
CA GLN A 128 32.62 19.58 18.33
C GLN A 128 32.08 18.14 18.38
N ALA A 129 31.92 17.56 19.57
CA ALA A 129 31.34 16.23 19.74
C ALA A 129 29.91 16.16 19.18
N GLN A 130 29.07 17.16 19.45
CA GLN A 130 27.71 17.25 18.91
C GLN A 130 27.69 17.35 17.38
N GLN A 131 28.67 18.03 16.76
CA GLN A 131 28.79 18.08 15.31
C GLN A 131 29.15 16.70 14.72
N TYR A 132 30.09 15.99 15.34
CA TYR A 132 30.44 14.63 14.91
C TYR A 132 29.30 13.64 15.13
N GLU A 133 28.53 13.78 16.21
CA GLU A 133 27.33 12.97 16.44
C GLU A 133 26.27 13.20 15.37
N LYS A 134 25.99 14.46 15.00
CA LYS A 134 25.07 14.80 13.90
C LYS A 134 25.55 14.22 12.56
N LEU A 135 26.86 14.28 12.28
CA LEU A 135 27.44 13.69 11.08
C LEU A 135 27.29 12.16 11.07
N LEU A 136 27.58 11.51 12.19
CA LEU A 136 27.41 10.06 12.35
C LEU A 136 25.95 9.65 12.17
N GLU A 137 25.01 10.41 12.73
CA GLU A 137 23.58 10.12 12.56
C GLU A 137 23.13 10.30 11.10
N SER A 138 23.60 11.35 10.42
CA SER A 138 23.36 11.54 8.99
C SER A 138 23.88 10.37 8.14
N VAL A 139 25.10 9.89 8.43
CA VAL A 139 25.68 8.72 7.75
C VAL A 139 24.87 7.45 8.02
N ARG A 140 24.43 7.22 9.27
CA ARG A 140 23.59 6.07 9.62
C ARG A 140 22.26 6.11 8.90
N VAL A 141 21.59 7.27 8.85
CA VAL A 141 20.32 7.44 8.13
C VAL A 141 20.51 7.23 6.62
N ASN A 142 21.55 7.80 6.02
CA ASN A 142 21.88 7.60 4.62
C ASN A 142 22.12 6.11 4.31
N ASN A 143 22.87 5.41 5.15
CA ASN A 143 23.11 3.98 4.98
C ASN A 143 21.82 3.14 5.08
N ARG A 144 20.92 3.44 6.03
CA ARG A 144 19.60 2.81 6.13
C ARG A 144 18.76 3.07 4.87
N GLN A 145 18.77 4.30 4.36
CA GLN A 145 18.05 4.66 3.14
C GLN A 145 18.60 3.90 1.93
N LEU A 146 19.93 3.83 1.76
CA LEU A 146 20.56 3.05 0.70
C LEU A 146 20.20 1.56 0.78
N GLN A 147 20.20 0.97 1.98
CA GLN A 147 19.76 -0.41 2.18
C GLN A 147 18.30 -0.62 1.78
N GLN A 148 17.42 0.33 2.12
CA GLN A 148 16.02 0.27 1.73
C GLN A 148 15.86 0.36 0.21
N THR A 149 16.51 1.32 -0.45
CA THR A 149 16.47 1.46 -1.91
C THR A 149 17.06 0.24 -2.62
N LEU A 150 18.13 -0.34 -2.09
CA LEU A 150 18.71 -1.59 -2.62
C LEU A 150 17.73 -2.76 -2.48
N LYS A 151 17.05 -2.88 -1.34
CA LYS A 151 16.01 -3.90 -1.13
C LYS A 151 14.83 -3.74 -2.08
N GLU A 152 14.35 -2.52 -2.28
CA GLU A 152 13.29 -2.18 -3.23
C GLU A 152 13.72 -2.53 -4.67
N SER A 153 14.92 -2.11 -5.08
CA SER A 153 15.49 -2.44 -6.40
C SER A 153 15.63 -3.96 -6.59
N SER A 154 16.14 -4.68 -5.58
CA SER A 154 16.24 -6.15 -5.61
C SER A 154 14.88 -6.81 -5.77
N SER A 155 13.85 -6.35 -5.03
CA SER A 155 12.49 -6.88 -5.14
C SER A 155 11.88 -6.62 -6.53
N SER A 156 12.15 -5.45 -7.11
CA SER A 156 11.76 -5.13 -8.48
C SER A 156 12.45 -6.03 -9.50
N ASN A 157 13.76 -6.30 -9.33
CA ASN A 157 14.49 -7.21 -10.19
C ASN A 157 13.93 -8.63 -10.12
N THR A 158 13.70 -9.17 -8.93
CA THR A 158 13.10 -10.50 -8.77
C THR A 158 11.71 -10.58 -9.42
N SER A 159 10.89 -9.53 -9.30
CA SER A 159 9.59 -9.46 -9.98
C SER A 159 9.72 -9.45 -11.51
N LEU A 160 10.72 -8.74 -12.05
CA LEU A 160 10.99 -8.74 -13.49
C LEU A 160 11.52 -10.10 -13.96
N GLU A 161 12.39 -10.75 -13.20
CA GLU A 161 12.85 -12.11 -13.48
C GLU A 161 11.69 -13.12 -13.50
N GLU A 162 10.77 -13.01 -12.55
CA GLU A 162 9.55 -13.82 -12.51
C GLU A 162 8.68 -13.59 -13.75
N LYS A 163 8.47 -12.32 -14.14
CA LYS A 163 7.73 -11.99 -15.37
C LYS A 163 8.41 -12.55 -16.62
N ILE A 164 9.75 -12.44 -16.73
CA ILE A 164 10.52 -13.01 -17.84
C ILE A 164 10.34 -14.53 -17.89
N LEU A 165 10.38 -15.20 -16.74
CA LEU A 165 10.16 -16.65 -16.65
C LEU A 165 8.76 -17.02 -17.13
N VAL A 166 7.71 -16.34 -16.67
CA VAL A 166 6.33 -16.55 -17.09
C VAL A 166 6.15 -16.31 -18.59
N PHE A 167 6.78 -15.27 -19.15
CA PHE A 167 6.73 -15.03 -20.59
C PHE A 167 7.41 -16.14 -21.39
N ARG A 168 8.55 -16.66 -20.91
CA ARG A 168 9.24 -17.79 -21.57
C ARG A 168 8.39 -19.05 -21.55
N THR A 169 7.78 -19.40 -20.42
CA THR A 169 6.93 -20.60 -20.31
C THR A 169 5.64 -20.46 -21.13
N SER A 170 4.97 -19.30 -21.07
CA SER A 170 3.79 -19.04 -21.91
C SER A 170 4.14 -19.04 -23.41
N GLY A 171 5.34 -18.56 -23.76
CA GLY A 171 5.87 -18.62 -25.13
C GLY A 171 6.06 -20.06 -25.60
N SER A 172 6.68 -20.93 -24.78
CA SER A 172 6.84 -22.35 -25.11
C SER A 172 5.51 -23.09 -25.22
N ASP A 173 4.53 -22.76 -24.37
CA ASP A 173 3.19 -23.38 -24.44
C ASP A 173 2.48 -23.02 -25.75
N LYS A 174 2.57 -21.75 -26.17
CA LYS A 174 2.05 -21.30 -27.47
C LYS A 174 2.76 -21.98 -28.63
N GLU A 175 4.08 -22.12 -28.57
CA GLU A 175 4.86 -22.80 -29.60
C GLU A 175 4.48 -24.29 -29.70
N TYR A 176 4.30 -24.96 -28.56
CA TYR A 176 3.84 -26.34 -28.53
C TYR A 176 2.45 -26.49 -29.17
N ARG A 177 1.50 -25.62 -28.78
CA ARG A 177 0.14 -25.64 -29.37
C ARG A 177 0.15 -25.35 -30.86
N LEU A 178 1.01 -24.46 -31.32
CA LEU A 178 1.17 -24.15 -32.73
C LEU A 178 1.70 -25.36 -33.50
N LYS A 179 2.74 -26.04 -33.01
CA LYS A 179 3.26 -27.28 -33.61
C LYS A 179 2.18 -28.34 -33.71
N GLU A 180 1.41 -28.56 -32.64
CA GLU A 180 0.29 -29.52 -32.64
C GLU A 180 -0.73 -29.21 -33.75
N LEU A 181 -1.15 -27.94 -33.88
CA LEU A 181 -2.06 -27.51 -34.93
C LEU A 181 -1.47 -27.66 -36.33
N GLU A 182 -0.17 -27.38 -36.51
CA GLU A 182 0.52 -27.60 -37.80
C GLU A 182 0.58 -29.08 -38.19
N TYR A 183 0.81 -29.98 -37.23
CA TYR A 183 0.76 -31.43 -37.47
C TYR A 183 -0.65 -31.86 -37.88
N SER A 184 -1.68 -31.45 -37.13
CA SER A 184 -3.07 -31.76 -37.48
C SER A 184 -3.47 -31.20 -38.85
N LYS A 185 -3.08 -29.96 -39.15
CA LYS A 185 -3.28 -29.33 -40.46
C LYS A 185 -2.65 -30.17 -41.57
N ARG A 186 -1.37 -30.56 -41.43
CA ARG A 186 -0.68 -31.38 -42.44
C ARG A 186 -1.37 -32.73 -42.67
N VAL A 187 -1.87 -33.37 -41.61
CA VAL A 187 -2.64 -34.63 -41.73
C VAL A 187 -3.93 -34.40 -42.50
N LEU A 188 -4.70 -33.36 -42.16
CA LEU A 188 -5.95 -33.02 -42.86
C LEU A 188 -5.71 -32.61 -44.32
N GLU A 189 -4.59 -31.95 -44.62
CA GLU A 189 -4.19 -31.63 -45.99
C GLU A 189 -3.87 -32.90 -46.80
N GLN A 190 -3.15 -33.86 -46.20
CA GLN A 190 -2.88 -35.15 -46.84
C GLN A 190 -4.17 -35.97 -47.06
N GLU A 191 -5.08 -35.99 -46.09
CA GLU A 191 -6.38 -36.65 -46.23
C GLU A 191 -7.23 -36.00 -47.32
N ASN A 192 -7.29 -34.66 -47.36
CA ASN A 192 -7.98 -33.93 -48.44
C ASN A 192 -7.39 -34.26 -49.81
N GLU A 193 -6.07 -34.31 -49.92
CA GLU A 193 -5.39 -34.67 -51.16
C GLU A 193 -5.71 -36.11 -51.58
N LEU A 194 -5.71 -37.06 -50.64
CA LEU A 194 -6.12 -38.44 -50.90
C LEU A 194 -7.59 -38.54 -51.33
N LEU A 195 -8.49 -37.82 -50.66
CA LEU A 195 -9.91 -37.77 -51.03
C LEU A 195 -10.09 -37.16 -52.42
N ARG A 196 -9.35 -36.10 -52.76
CA ARG A 196 -9.33 -35.51 -54.11
C ARG A 196 -8.87 -36.52 -55.15
N GLN A 197 -7.81 -37.27 -54.87
CA GLN A 197 -7.32 -38.34 -55.75
C GLN A 197 -8.32 -39.50 -55.86
N GLN A 198 -8.99 -39.89 -54.76
CA GLN A 198 -10.03 -40.92 -54.77
C GLN A 198 -11.23 -40.51 -55.61
N ILE A 199 -11.71 -39.26 -55.46
CA ILE A 199 -12.79 -38.71 -56.28
C ILE A 199 -12.38 -38.67 -57.76
N ALA A 200 -11.17 -38.18 -58.07
CA ALA A 200 -10.67 -38.15 -59.44
C ALA A 200 -10.53 -39.57 -60.04
N GLY A 201 -10.04 -40.54 -59.26
CA GLY A 201 -9.90 -41.93 -59.67
C GLY A 201 -11.24 -42.67 -59.84
N GLN A 202 -12.24 -42.36 -59.00
CA GLN A 202 -13.59 -42.93 -59.12
C GLN A 202 -14.33 -42.35 -60.34
N CYS A 203 -14.22 -41.05 -60.61
CA CYS A 203 -14.78 -40.43 -61.80
C CYS A 203 -14.13 -40.96 -63.10
N ASN A 204 -12.86 -41.32 -63.08
CA ASN A 204 -12.16 -41.89 -64.24
C ASN A 204 -12.31 -43.41 -64.38
N SER A 205 -13.10 -44.07 -63.52
CA SER A 205 -13.33 -45.52 -63.62
C SER A 205 -14.34 -45.81 -64.73
N PRO A 206 -14.02 -46.62 -65.75
CA PRO A 206 -14.94 -46.96 -66.83
C PRO A 206 -16.23 -47.63 -66.31
N SER A 207 -16.17 -48.28 -65.13
CA SER A 207 -17.34 -48.83 -64.45
C SER A 207 -18.27 -47.76 -63.87
N PHE A 208 -17.72 -46.69 -63.28
CA PHE A 208 -18.52 -45.59 -62.72
C PHE A 208 -19.12 -44.73 -63.83
N GLN A 209 -18.33 -44.40 -64.86
CA GLN A 209 -18.78 -43.71 -66.06
C GLN A 209 -19.93 -44.47 -66.73
N ALA A 210 -19.78 -45.79 -66.95
CA ALA A 210 -20.83 -46.61 -67.54
C ALA A 210 -22.13 -46.66 -66.71
N LYS A 211 -22.04 -46.67 -65.36
CA LYS A 211 -23.23 -46.59 -64.49
C LYS A 211 -23.90 -45.23 -64.55
N SER A 212 -23.12 -44.14 -64.55
CA SER A 212 -23.62 -42.78 -64.71
C SER A 212 -24.32 -42.59 -66.06
N ASP A 213 -23.72 -43.09 -67.13
CA ASP A 213 -24.27 -43.03 -68.49
C ASP A 213 -25.51 -43.93 -68.64
N ALA A 214 -25.53 -45.11 -68.01
CA ALA A 214 -26.70 -46.00 -67.99
C ALA A 214 -27.90 -45.37 -67.26
N ILE A 215 -27.66 -44.72 -66.11
CA ILE A 215 -28.71 -43.97 -65.39
C ILE A 215 -29.20 -42.80 -66.25
N THR A 216 -28.30 -42.05 -66.86
CA THR A 216 -28.65 -40.94 -67.76
C THR A 216 -29.49 -41.43 -68.95
N LYS A 217 -29.12 -42.56 -69.54
CA LYS A 217 -29.86 -43.21 -70.62
C LYS A 217 -31.24 -43.67 -70.17
N GLN A 218 -31.36 -44.27 -68.98
CA GLN A 218 -32.64 -44.69 -68.41
C GLN A 218 -33.59 -43.50 -68.18
N TYR A 219 -33.07 -42.37 -67.67
CA TYR A 219 -33.87 -41.14 -67.52
C TYR A 219 -34.31 -40.56 -68.86
N MET A 220 -33.43 -40.56 -69.88
CA MET A 220 -33.80 -40.16 -71.23
C MET A 220 -34.90 -41.05 -71.79
N GLU A 221 -34.76 -42.37 -71.67
CA GLU A 221 -35.69 -43.37 -72.22
C GLU A 221 -37.07 -43.26 -71.55
N MET A 222 -37.12 -43.11 -70.23
CA MET A 222 -38.36 -42.84 -69.49
C MET A 222 -39.03 -41.52 -69.92
N THR A 223 -38.22 -40.49 -70.21
CA THR A 223 -38.75 -39.20 -70.70
C THR A 223 -39.33 -39.35 -72.10
N THR A 224 -38.69 -40.14 -72.97
CA THR A 224 -39.20 -40.41 -74.32
C THR A 224 -40.48 -41.26 -74.28
N THR A 225 -40.56 -42.29 -73.44
CA THR A 225 -41.78 -43.10 -73.31
C THR A 225 -42.94 -42.28 -72.78
N LEU A 226 -42.71 -41.41 -71.79
CA LEU A 226 -43.74 -40.50 -71.28
C LEU A 226 -44.22 -39.52 -72.35
N ARG A 227 -43.31 -39.01 -73.20
CA ARG A 227 -43.69 -38.17 -74.35
C ARG A 227 -44.55 -38.95 -75.36
N GLU A 228 -44.14 -40.17 -75.72
CA GLU A 228 -44.87 -41.01 -76.67
C GLU A 228 -46.24 -41.46 -76.14
N GLU A 229 -46.37 -41.71 -74.83
CA GLU A 229 -47.66 -41.97 -74.19
C GLU A 229 -48.57 -40.75 -74.24
N LYS A 230 -48.04 -39.57 -73.92
CA LYS A 230 -48.79 -38.31 -74.01
C LYS A 230 -49.22 -38.01 -75.44
N ASP A 231 -48.38 -38.26 -76.43
CA ASP A 231 -48.73 -38.10 -77.84
C ASP A 231 -49.80 -39.11 -78.30
N ARG A 232 -49.78 -40.35 -77.79
CA ARG A 232 -50.83 -41.35 -78.03
C ARG A 232 -52.16 -40.96 -77.39
N GLU A 233 -52.12 -40.44 -76.17
CA GLU A 233 -53.30 -39.93 -75.46
C GLU A 233 -53.89 -38.72 -76.19
N ILE A 234 -53.07 -37.78 -76.65
CA ILE A 234 -53.48 -36.65 -77.48
C ILE A 234 -54.17 -37.11 -78.76
N LYS A 235 -53.60 -38.09 -79.48
CA LYS A 235 -54.22 -38.68 -80.68
C LYS A 235 -55.56 -39.34 -80.38
N SER A 236 -55.67 -40.06 -79.26
CA SER A 236 -56.93 -40.68 -78.83
C SER A 236 -58.00 -39.63 -78.49
N LEU A 237 -57.62 -38.58 -77.77
CA LEU A 237 -58.52 -37.47 -77.42
C LEU A 237 -58.95 -36.67 -78.66
N THR A 238 -58.07 -36.47 -79.65
CA THR A 238 -58.46 -35.84 -80.93
C THR A 238 -59.41 -36.71 -81.72
N GLU A 239 -59.23 -38.04 -81.72
CA GLU A 239 -60.17 -38.97 -82.35
C GLU A 239 -61.53 -38.98 -81.65
N GLN A 240 -61.56 -38.91 -80.31
CA GLN A 240 -62.79 -38.79 -79.52
C GLN A 240 -63.49 -37.44 -79.75
N LEU A 241 -62.74 -36.34 -79.82
CA LEU A 241 -63.26 -35.02 -80.18
C LEU A 241 -63.84 -35.03 -81.60
N ARG A 242 -63.16 -35.67 -82.56
CA ARG A 242 -63.66 -35.82 -83.93
C ARG A 242 -64.98 -36.61 -83.99
N LYS A 243 -65.13 -37.64 -83.15
CA LYS A 243 -66.39 -38.40 -82.99
C LYS A 243 -67.50 -37.54 -82.35
N LEU A 244 -67.20 -36.87 -81.24
CA LEU A 244 -68.14 -35.95 -80.59
C LEU A 244 -68.55 -34.79 -81.50
N GLN A 245 -67.63 -34.29 -82.33
CA GLN A 245 -67.92 -33.23 -83.29
C GLN A 245 -68.86 -33.70 -84.41
N MET A 246 -68.72 -34.95 -84.89
CA MET A 246 -69.70 -35.59 -85.79
C MET A 246 -71.05 -35.90 -85.13
N GLU A 247 -71.06 -36.24 -83.84
CA GLU A 247 -72.30 -36.44 -83.06
C GLU A 247 -72.99 -35.11 -82.70
N SER A 248 -72.22 -34.02 -82.55
CA SER A 248 -72.74 -32.67 -82.29
C SER A 248 -73.30 -31.97 -83.53
N SER A 249 -72.87 -32.36 -84.74
CA SER A 249 -73.45 -31.82 -85.98
C SER A 249 -74.77 -32.49 -86.39
N SER A 250 -75.15 -33.59 -85.73
CA SER A 250 -76.35 -34.39 -86.05
C SER A 250 -77.51 -34.21 -85.05
N LYS A 251 -77.39 -33.34 -84.05
CA LYS A 251 -78.50 -32.95 -83.16
C LYS A 251 -78.71 -31.44 -83.12
N SER A 252 -79.77 -31.07 -83.84
CA SER A 252 -80.57 -29.85 -83.81
C SER A 252 -80.65 -29.12 -82.47
N GLY A 253 -80.69 -27.79 -82.55
CA GLY A 253 -81.83 -27.06 -81.97
C GLY A 253 -81.59 -26.30 -80.68
N SER A 254 -81.20 -25.02 -80.82
CA SER A 254 -81.63 -23.86 -80.04
C SER A 254 -82.07 -24.12 -78.59
N ASP A 255 -81.22 -23.76 -77.62
CA ASP A 255 -81.65 -23.61 -76.24
C ASP A 255 -81.01 -22.36 -75.58
N TYR A 256 -81.39 -21.18 -76.08
CA TYR A 256 -80.95 -19.87 -75.57
C TYR A 256 -81.19 -19.70 -74.06
N SER A 257 -82.16 -20.43 -73.49
CA SER A 257 -82.46 -20.45 -72.06
C SER A 257 -81.35 -21.08 -71.22
N THR A 258 -80.75 -22.16 -71.70
CA THR A 258 -79.62 -22.84 -71.04
C THR A 258 -78.34 -22.03 -71.16
N GLN A 259 -78.17 -21.33 -72.28
CA GLN A 259 -77.03 -20.44 -72.52
C GLN A 259 -77.06 -19.20 -71.60
N LEU A 260 -78.25 -18.61 -71.39
CA LEU A 260 -78.43 -17.51 -70.44
C LEU A 260 -78.13 -17.95 -68.99
N ARG A 261 -78.61 -19.14 -68.60
CA ARG A 261 -78.34 -19.73 -67.28
C ARG A 261 -76.85 -20.00 -67.04
N LEU A 262 -76.15 -20.40 -68.10
CA LEU A 262 -74.71 -20.63 -68.07
C LEU A 262 -73.94 -19.32 -67.93
N THR A 263 -74.37 -18.24 -68.60
CA THR A 263 -73.80 -16.90 -68.41
C THR A 263 -74.07 -16.32 -67.00
N GLU A 264 -75.25 -16.56 -66.42
CA GLU A 264 -75.57 -16.18 -65.04
C GLU A 264 -74.67 -16.91 -64.02
N LEU A 265 -74.43 -18.21 -64.22
CA LEU A 265 -73.57 -18.98 -63.34
C LEU A 265 -72.11 -18.51 -63.42
N LEU A 266 -71.61 -18.18 -64.62
CA LEU A 266 -70.25 -17.67 -64.81
C LEU A 266 -70.04 -16.31 -64.14
N THR A 267 -70.99 -15.38 -64.30
CA THR A 267 -70.93 -14.06 -63.65
C THR A 267 -71.02 -14.14 -62.13
N SER A 268 -71.83 -15.06 -61.58
CA SER A 268 -71.88 -15.31 -60.13
C SER A 268 -70.57 -15.87 -59.59
N LEU A 269 -69.88 -16.72 -60.37
CA LEU A 269 -68.59 -17.31 -60.01
C LEU A 269 -67.49 -16.25 -60.00
N GLU A 270 -67.45 -15.41 -61.04
CA GLU A 270 -66.52 -14.28 -61.14
C GLU A 270 -66.69 -13.31 -59.95
N GLN A 271 -67.94 -13.01 -59.58
CA GLN A 271 -68.24 -12.14 -58.44
C GLN A 271 -67.72 -12.73 -57.11
N LYS A 272 -67.88 -14.04 -56.88
CA LYS A 272 -67.33 -14.70 -55.69
C LYS A 272 -65.80 -14.69 -55.68
N GLU A 273 -65.16 -14.83 -56.83
CA GLU A 273 -63.70 -14.82 -56.94
C GLU A 273 -63.11 -13.44 -56.61
N THR A 274 -63.79 -12.34 -56.96
CA THR A 274 -63.38 -10.99 -56.53
C THR A 274 -63.48 -10.77 -55.01
N ILE A 275 -64.46 -11.38 -54.36
CA ILE A 275 -64.63 -11.31 -52.90
C ILE A 275 -63.50 -12.08 -52.21
N ILE A 276 -63.19 -13.28 -52.70
CA ILE A 276 -62.10 -14.10 -52.15
C ILE A 276 -60.76 -13.37 -52.28
N LYS A 277 -60.45 -12.80 -53.45
CA LYS A 277 -59.21 -12.02 -53.64
C LYS A 277 -59.11 -10.82 -52.69
N ARG A 278 -60.22 -10.10 -52.44
CA ARG A 278 -60.24 -9.00 -51.47
C ARG A 278 -59.96 -9.48 -50.04
N GLN A 279 -60.53 -10.62 -49.65
CA GLN A 279 -60.29 -11.21 -48.32
C GLN A 279 -58.85 -11.70 -48.16
N GLU A 280 -58.27 -12.30 -49.19
CA GLU A 280 -56.86 -12.72 -49.19
C GLU A 280 -55.89 -11.52 -49.04
N GLU A 281 -56.21 -10.39 -49.67
CA GLU A 281 -55.44 -9.14 -49.55
C GLU A 281 -55.51 -8.55 -48.13
N GLU A 282 -56.68 -8.57 -47.48
CA GLU A 282 -56.83 -8.15 -46.08
C GLU A 282 -56.06 -9.06 -45.12
N ILE A 283 -56.10 -10.39 -45.34
CA ILE A 283 -55.33 -11.34 -44.54
C ILE A 283 -53.83 -11.09 -44.69
N ARG A 284 -53.33 -10.80 -45.90
CA ARG A 284 -51.93 -10.42 -46.11
C ARG A 284 -51.56 -9.13 -45.38
N ARG A 285 -52.43 -8.10 -45.39
CA ARG A 285 -52.18 -6.87 -44.63
C ARG A 285 -52.09 -7.12 -43.14
N PHE A 286 -53.00 -7.91 -42.57
CA PHE A 286 -52.94 -8.26 -41.15
C PHE A 286 -51.70 -9.07 -40.79
N GLN A 287 -51.20 -9.93 -41.68
CA GLN A 287 -49.95 -10.66 -41.46
C GLN A 287 -48.73 -9.71 -41.48
N LEU A 288 -48.72 -8.73 -42.39
CA LEU A 288 -47.65 -7.74 -42.50
C LEU A 288 -47.59 -6.82 -41.27
N ASP A 289 -48.74 -6.27 -40.83
CA ASP A 289 -48.84 -5.47 -39.60
C ASP A 289 -48.37 -6.25 -38.36
N ARG A 290 -48.65 -7.56 -38.32
CA ARG A 290 -48.17 -8.44 -37.24
C ARG A 290 -46.65 -8.57 -37.24
N THR A 291 -46.02 -8.68 -38.41
CA THR A 291 -44.55 -8.71 -38.54
C THR A 291 -43.90 -7.35 -38.31
N GLU A 292 -44.57 -6.24 -38.63
CA GLU A 292 -44.06 -4.89 -38.34
C GLU A 292 -44.14 -4.55 -36.84
N MET A 293 -45.19 -4.97 -36.13
CA MET A 293 -45.26 -4.87 -34.67
C MET A 293 -44.18 -5.71 -33.98
N GLU A 294 -43.83 -6.87 -34.55
CA GLU A 294 -42.77 -7.74 -34.03
C GLU A 294 -41.39 -7.06 -34.18
N ASN A 295 -41.17 -6.32 -35.26
CA ASN A 295 -39.94 -5.56 -35.49
C ASN A 295 -39.84 -4.23 -34.70
N GLN A 296 -40.96 -3.59 -34.33
CA GLN A 296 -40.98 -2.36 -33.52
C GLN A 296 -40.85 -2.61 -32.00
N SER A 297 -40.95 -3.87 -31.55
CA SER A 297 -40.99 -4.23 -30.13
C SER A 297 -39.65 -4.67 -29.51
N LYS A 298 -38.52 -4.10 -29.98
CA LYS A 298 -37.23 -4.20 -29.27
C LYS A 298 -37.25 -3.31 -28.01
N GLY A 299 -37.86 -3.80 -26.94
CA GLY A 299 -37.72 -3.18 -25.62
C GLY A 299 -38.92 -3.26 -24.66
N VAL A 300 -39.91 -4.13 -24.88
CA VAL A 300 -41.05 -4.25 -23.95
C VAL A 300 -41.26 -5.70 -23.53
N THR A 301 -41.28 -5.95 -22.21
CA THR A 301 -41.54 -7.28 -21.63
C THR A 301 -42.99 -7.68 -21.87
N LYS A 302 -43.22 -8.68 -22.73
CA LYS A 302 -44.56 -9.17 -23.06
C LYS A 302 -44.97 -10.28 -22.08
N THR A 303 -46.00 -10.02 -21.27
CA THR A 303 -46.61 -11.05 -20.41
C THR A 303 -47.76 -11.69 -21.18
N ILE A 304 -47.60 -12.92 -21.67
CA ILE A 304 -48.65 -13.64 -22.38
C ILE A 304 -49.34 -14.59 -21.40
N ILE A 305 -50.60 -14.28 -21.05
CA ILE A 305 -51.44 -15.14 -20.21
C ILE A 305 -52.25 -16.06 -21.14
N THR A 306 -51.83 -17.32 -21.28
CA THR A 306 -52.60 -18.32 -22.03
C THR A 306 -53.37 -19.23 -21.08
N LYS A 307 -54.70 -19.26 -21.26
CA LYS A 307 -55.60 -20.21 -20.58
C LYS A 307 -55.72 -21.46 -21.45
N LYS A 308 -55.21 -22.61 -20.97
CA LYS A 308 -55.30 -23.88 -21.69
C LYS A 308 -56.51 -24.67 -21.19
N TYR A 309 -57.57 -24.74 -22.00
CA TYR A 309 -58.63 -25.72 -21.80
C TYR A 309 -58.12 -27.08 -22.28
N ARG A 310 -57.99 -28.04 -21.37
CA ARG A 310 -57.52 -29.39 -21.69
C ARG A 310 -58.73 -30.21 -22.14
N ASN A 311 -58.94 -30.34 -23.45
CA ASN A 311 -60.00 -31.16 -24.01
C ASN A 311 -59.63 -32.64 -23.82
N GLN A 312 -60.49 -33.41 -23.14
CA GLN A 312 -60.44 -34.87 -23.10
C GLN A 312 -60.99 -35.42 -24.42
N TYR A 313 -60.36 -36.46 -24.97
CA TYR A 313 -60.81 -37.12 -26.20
C TYR A 313 -61.58 -38.39 -25.85
N PRO A 314 -62.92 -38.43 -26.03
CA PRO A 314 -63.75 -39.58 -25.64
C PRO A 314 -63.34 -40.89 -26.33
N ILE A 315 -62.76 -40.80 -27.53
CA ILE A 315 -62.40 -41.96 -28.36
C ILE A 315 -61.24 -42.77 -27.75
N LEU A 316 -60.41 -42.15 -26.89
CA LEU A 316 -59.27 -42.82 -26.24
C LEU A 316 -59.68 -43.74 -25.09
N GLY A 317 -60.93 -43.67 -24.61
CA GLY A 317 -61.48 -44.60 -23.62
C GLY A 317 -61.88 -45.96 -24.19
N LEU A 318 -61.79 -46.15 -25.51
CA LEU A 318 -62.10 -47.41 -26.20
C LEU A 318 -60.85 -48.29 -26.44
N LEU A 319 -59.65 -47.80 -26.10
CA LEU A 319 -58.39 -48.43 -26.49
C LEU A 319 -57.70 -49.23 -25.38
N SER A 320 -58.05 -49.10 -24.09
CA SER A 320 -57.49 -49.93 -23.01
C SER A 320 -58.26 -49.78 -21.68
N ASP A 321 -58.36 -50.85 -20.89
CA ASP A 321 -59.10 -50.95 -19.61
C ASP A 321 -58.49 -50.18 -18.41
N GLU A 322 -57.42 -49.40 -18.61
CA GLU A 322 -56.72 -48.68 -17.53
C GLU A 322 -56.74 -47.15 -17.69
N TYR A 323 -57.72 -46.60 -18.42
CA TYR A 323 -57.93 -45.15 -18.44
C TYR A 323 -58.52 -44.68 -17.10
N GLN A 324 -57.64 -44.38 -16.13
CA GLN A 324 -58.03 -43.72 -14.89
C GLN A 324 -58.59 -42.32 -15.20
N ALA A 325 -59.93 -42.24 -15.25
CA ALA A 325 -60.67 -40.99 -15.30
C ALA A 325 -60.44 -40.21 -13.99
N THR A 326 -59.37 -39.42 -13.92
CA THR A 326 -59.16 -38.51 -12.80
C THR A 326 -60.15 -37.34 -12.91
N LEU A 327 -61.01 -37.22 -11.90
CA LEU A 327 -62.05 -36.19 -11.73
C LEU A 327 -61.53 -34.74 -11.91
N PRO A 328 -62.40 -33.80 -12.36
CA PRO A 328 -61.99 -32.47 -12.77
C PRO A 328 -61.70 -31.57 -11.58
N ARG A 329 -60.43 -31.27 -11.32
CA ARG A 329 -60.08 -30.16 -10.41
C ARG A 329 -58.72 -29.56 -10.75
N LYS A 330 -58.77 -28.24 -10.97
CA LYS A 330 -57.68 -27.23 -11.07
C LYS A 330 -57.36 -26.76 -12.50
N GLU A 331 -57.79 -25.53 -12.79
CA GLU A 331 -57.34 -24.71 -13.92
C GLU A 331 -55.84 -24.43 -13.79
N ALA A 332 -55.05 -24.87 -14.77
CA ALA A 332 -53.64 -24.49 -14.86
C ALA A 332 -53.51 -23.20 -15.66
N LYS A 333 -53.07 -22.11 -15.00
CA LYS A 333 -52.64 -20.87 -15.67
C LYS A 333 -51.13 -20.94 -15.85
N THR A 334 -50.66 -20.84 -17.10
CA THR A 334 -49.23 -20.71 -17.40
C THR A 334 -48.95 -19.26 -17.73
N ILE A 335 -48.08 -18.62 -16.93
CA ILE A 335 -47.57 -17.27 -17.20
C ILE A 335 -46.19 -17.47 -17.81
N VAL A 336 -46.03 -17.11 -19.08
CA VAL A 336 -44.72 -17.10 -19.76
C VAL A 336 -44.26 -15.66 -19.86
N ILE A 337 -43.13 -15.37 -19.20
CA ILE A 337 -42.42 -14.09 -19.31
C ILE A 337 -41.22 -14.35 -20.20
N GLU A 338 -41.31 -13.91 -21.45
CA GLU A 338 -40.22 -14.05 -22.42
C GLU A 338 -39.34 -12.79 -22.34
N ARG A 339 -38.09 -12.95 -21.89
CA ARG A 339 -37.06 -11.89 -21.88
C ARG A 339 -36.05 -12.22 -22.97
N THR A 340 -36.00 -11.42 -24.03
CA THR A 340 -35.02 -11.59 -25.11
C THR A 340 -33.81 -10.68 -24.85
N GLY A 341 -32.76 -11.26 -24.26
CA GLY A 341 -31.45 -10.63 -24.05
C GLY A 341 -30.42 -11.71 -23.69
N GLU A 342 -29.49 -11.97 -24.61
CA GLU A 342 -28.54 -13.09 -24.61
C GLU A 342 -27.55 -13.07 -23.45
N MET A 343 -27.28 -14.26 -22.87
CA MET A 343 -26.28 -14.51 -21.82
C MET A 343 -25.63 -15.87 -22.08
N TYR A 344 -24.34 -15.89 -22.43
CA TYR A 344 -23.41 -16.98 -22.10
C TYR A 344 -22.00 -16.36 -21.97
N LYS A 345 -21.20 -16.60 -20.93
CA LYS A 345 -20.64 -17.90 -20.49
C LYS A 345 -20.18 -17.91 -19.02
N THR A 346 -20.04 -19.13 -18.51
CA THR A 346 -19.70 -19.60 -17.15
C THR A 346 -18.20 -19.88 -16.90
N VAL A 347 -17.71 -19.44 -15.70
CA VAL A 347 -16.64 -19.88 -14.72
C VAL A 347 -15.25 -20.36 -15.24
N SER A 348 -14.04 -20.11 -14.66
CA SER A 348 -13.46 -19.72 -13.33
C SER A 348 -11.97 -19.30 -13.54
N PRO A 349 -11.08 -19.06 -12.54
CA PRO A 349 -11.15 -18.51 -11.17
C PRO A 349 -10.12 -17.36 -10.92
N HIS A 350 -10.04 -16.92 -9.66
CA HIS A 350 -8.96 -16.21 -8.98
C HIS A 350 -8.89 -14.66 -8.96
N HIS A 351 -9.13 -14.19 -7.73
CA HIS A 351 -8.41 -13.18 -6.95
C HIS A 351 -8.12 -11.80 -7.54
N GLY A 352 -8.55 -10.80 -6.76
CA GLY A 352 -7.72 -9.65 -6.45
C GLY A 352 -8.28 -8.32 -6.91
N LEU A 353 -9.01 -7.68 -6.00
CA LEU A 353 -9.06 -6.23 -5.77
C LEU A 353 -7.72 -5.52 -6.12
N PRO A 354 -7.66 -4.20 -6.40
CA PRO A 354 -8.47 -3.17 -5.72
C PRO A 354 -8.82 -1.85 -6.48
N LEU A 355 -9.84 -1.13 -5.96
CA LEU A 355 -10.02 0.35 -5.78
C LEU A 355 -9.85 1.30 -7.01
N PRO A 356 -10.24 2.59 -6.96
CA PRO A 356 -10.83 3.43 -5.89
C PRO A 356 -12.23 3.99 -6.34
N SER A 357 -13.01 4.80 -5.62
CA SER A 357 -12.77 6.03 -4.87
C SER A 357 -14.08 6.50 -4.20
N SER A 358 -13.95 7.36 -3.15
CA SER A 358 -14.79 8.55 -2.83
C SER A 358 -16.31 8.34 -2.61
N ASP A 359 -16.99 8.77 -1.54
CA ASP A 359 -16.74 9.86 -0.59
C ASP A 359 -17.71 9.80 0.61
N PHE A 360 -17.37 10.60 1.63
CA PHE A 360 -18.21 11.42 2.52
C PHE A 360 -18.31 11.06 4.03
N PRO A 361 -18.45 12.10 4.90
CA PRO A 361 -17.67 12.22 6.13
C PRO A 361 -18.54 12.41 7.39
N SER A 362 -17.94 12.28 8.58
CA SER A 362 -18.32 12.97 9.84
C SER A 362 -17.37 12.48 10.94
N LEU A 363 -16.43 13.31 11.39
CA LEU A 363 -16.51 14.29 12.50
C LEU A 363 -16.20 13.68 13.88
N VAL A 364 -15.55 14.52 14.70
CA VAL A 364 -15.14 14.39 16.12
C VAL A 364 -13.72 13.81 16.30
N SER A 365 -12.66 14.63 16.39
CA SER A 365 -12.22 15.53 17.47
C SER A 365 -11.63 14.81 18.69
N GLN A 366 -10.31 14.86 18.86
CA GLN A 366 -9.70 15.55 20.01
C GLN A 366 -8.16 15.59 19.91
N ARG A 367 -7.64 16.80 20.18
CA ARG A 367 -6.25 17.13 20.44
C ARG A 367 -5.78 16.49 21.75
N CYS A 368 -4.53 16.01 21.75
CA CYS A 368 -3.48 16.44 22.66
C CYS A 368 -2.17 16.48 21.87
#